data_AF-A0A353LZJ8-F1
#
_entry.id   AF-A0A353LZJ8-F1
#
_cell.length_a   1.000
_cell.length_b   1.000
_cell.length_c   1.000
_cell.angle_alpha   90.00
_cell.angle_beta   90.00
_cell.angle_gamma   90.00
#
_symmetry.space_group_name_H-M   'P 1'
#
loop_
_entity.id
_entity.type
_entity.pdbx_description
1 polymer ?
#
loop_
_entity_poly.entity_id
_entity_poly.type
_entity_poly.pdbx_seq_one_letter_code
_entity_poly.pdbx_strand_id
1 'polypeptide(L)' 'AEEVPSENVFEGTVTNVLFAGEAHEIEFLIGQATILAKIEFSIPLQKGDKVRLHIDPEWCRILNPQEGV' A
#
# COMPACT_ATOMS: atom_id res chain seq x y z
N ALA A 1 16.80 22.32 -2.97
CA ALA A 1 15.59 21.91 -3.69
C ALA A 1 14.51 21.77 -2.64
N GLU A 2 13.43 22.56 -2.73
CA GLU A 2 12.27 22.36 -1.86
C GLU A 2 11.66 20.99 -2.19
N GLU A 3 11.60 20.10 -1.21
CA GLU A 3 10.83 18.87 -1.32
C GLU A 3 9.36 19.28 -1.38
N VAL A 4 8.77 19.23 -2.57
CA VAL A 4 7.31 19.27 -2.69
C VAL A 4 6.80 18.10 -1.84
N PRO A 5 5.96 18.33 -0.83
CA PRO A 5 5.42 17.23 -0.03
C PRO A 5 4.76 16.26 -1.01
N SER A 6 5.25 15.04 -1.09
CA SER A 6 4.56 14.01 -1.86
C SER A 6 3.25 13.73 -1.13
N GLU A 7 2.18 14.32 -1.61
CA GLU A 7 0.85 14.15 -1.04
C GLU A 7 0.52 12.64 -1.02
N ASN A 8 -0.15 12.19 0.04
CA ASN A 8 -0.64 10.80 0.18
C ASN A 8 0.44 9.69 0.15
N VAL A 9 1.60 9.96 0.77
CA VAL A 9 2.66 8.96 1.01
C VAL A 9 2.65 8.46 2.45
N PHE A 10 2.75 7.14 2.60
CA PHE A 10 2.67 6.45 3.89
C PHE A 10 3.87 5.53 4.12
N GLU A 11 4.41 5.52 5.33
CA GLU A 11 5.42 4.55 5.74
C GLU A 11 4.75 3.25 6.18
N GLY A 12 5.24 2.13 5.65
CA GLY A 12 4.68 0.81 5.90
C GLY A 12 5.75 -0.26 6.08
N THR A 13 5.32 -1.41 6.60
CA THR A 13 6.15 -2.62 6.67
C THR A 13 5.47 -3.74 5.90
N VAL A 14 6.23 -4.46 5.08
CA VAL A 14 5.72 -5.64 4.38
C VAL A 14 5.53 -6.77 5.38
N THR A 15 4.29 -7.22 5.57
CA THR A 15 3.95 -8.30 6.52
C THR A 15 3.81 -9.65 5.85
N ASN A 16 3.42 -9.67 4.57
CA ASN A 16 3.26 -10.88 3.78
C ASN A 16 3.48 -10.60 2.29
N VAL A 17 4.03 -11.58 1.56
CA VAL A 17 4.22 -11.54 0.11
C VAL A 17 3.78 -12.88 -0.45
N LEU A 18 2.72 -12.86 -1.27
CA LEU A 18 2.18 -14.04 -1.94
C LEU A 18 2.42 -13.92 -3.45
N PHE A 19 3.04 -14.94 -4.02
CA PHE A 19 3.19 -15.05 -5.47
C PHE A 19 1.95 -15.72 -6.08
N ALA A 20 1.17 -14.96 -6.86
CA ALA A 20 -0.06 -15.41 -7.50
C ALA A 20 0.13 -15.70 -9.01
N GLY A 21 1.35 -16.07 -9.43
CA GLY A 21 1.69 -16.38 -10.83
C GLY A 21 2.16 -15.17 -11.63
N GLU A 22 1.28 -14.23 -11.92
CA GLU A 22 1.60 -13.05 -12.76
C GLU A 22 1.85 -11.77 -11.96
N ALA A 23 1.62 -11.80 -10.65
CA ALA A 23 1.81 -10.67 -9.75
C ALA A 23 2.10 -11.14 -8.32
N HIS A 24 2.63 -10.21 -7.51
CA HIS A 24 2.65 -10.38 -6.07
C HIS A 24 1.44 -9.71 -5.45
N GLU A 25 0.73 -10.45 -4.61
CA GLU A 25 -0.18 -9.87 -3.62
C GLU A 25 0.61 -9.61 -2.34
N ILE A 26 0.57 -8.38 -1.85
CA ILE A 26 1.39 -7.95 -0.73
C ILE A 26 0.50 -7.32 0.32
N GLU A 27 0.76 -7.71 1.56
CA GLU A 27 0.19 -7.06 2.73
C GLU A 27 1.20 -6.08 3.32
N PHE A 28 0.72 -4.87 3.56
CA PHE A 28 1.46 -3.81 4.21
C PHE A 28 0.76 -3.44 5.51
N LEU A 29 1.53 -3.30 6.59
CA LEU A 29 1.08 -2.67 7.82
C LEU A 29 1.47 -1.20 7.81
N ILE A 30 0.48 -0.31 7.82
CA ILE A 30 0.63 1.15 7.89
C ILE A 30 -0.06 1.64 9.16
N GLY A 31 0.71 2.09 10.15
CA GLY A 31 0.17 2.40 11.47
C GLY A 31 -0.54 1.18 12.07
N GLN A 32 -1.88 1.23 12.13
CA GLN A 32 -2.74 0.13 12.60
C GLN A 32 -3.57 -0.52 11.47
N ALA A 33 -3.46 -0.02 10.23
CA ALA A 33 -4.22 -0.52 9.09
C ALA A 33 -3.41 -1.54 8.29
N THR A 34 -4.06 -2.62 7.89
CA THR A 34 -3.52 -3.57 6.90
C THR A 34 -4.04 -3.19 5.53
N ILE A 35 -3.11 -2.93 4.60
CA ILE A 35 -3.42 -2.64 3.19
C ILE A 35 -2.98 -3.83 2.35
N LEU A 36 -3.88 -4.31 1.51
CA LEU A 36 -3.61 -5.30 0.48
C LEU A 36 -3.38 -4.58 -0.84
N ALA A 37 -2.27 -4.88 -1.53
CA ALA A 37 -2.03 -4.38 -2.87
C ALA A 37 -1.51 -5.47 -3.78
N LYS A 38 -1.86 -5.36 -5.06
CA LYS A 38 -1.26 -6.13 -6.15
C LYS A 38 -0.15 -5.30 -6.76
N ILE A 39 1.05 -5.87 -6.87
CA ILE A 39 2.19 -5.19 -7.47
C ILE A 39 2.84 -6.03 -8.57
N GLU A 40 3.57 -5.34 -9.45
CA GLU A 40 4.34 -6.01 -10.50
C GLU A 40 5.39 -6.97 -9.93
N PHE A 41 5.58 -8.09 -10.60
CA PHE A 41 6.53 -9.13 -10.19
C PHE A 41 7.99 -8.65 -10.15
N SER A 42 8.31 -7.63 -10.94
CA SER A 42 9.67 -7.07 -11.09
C SER A 42 10.19 -6.37 -9.83
N ILE A 43 9.33 -6.06 -8.86
CA ILE A 43 9.71 -5.37 -7.62
C ILE A 43 10.02 -6.43 -6.53
N PRO A 44 11.29 -6.54 -6.08
CA PRO A 44 11.71 -7.60 -5.17
C PRO A 44 11.42 -7.24 -3.71
N LEU A 45 10.15 -7.18 -3.31
CA LEU A 45 9.77 -6.97 -1.91
C LEU A 45 9.80 -8.28 -1.11
N GLN A 46 10.22 -8.17 0.15
CA GLN A 46 10.29 -9.27 1.10
C GLN A 46 9.62 -8.91 2.42
N LYS A 47 9.18 -9.94 3.15
CA LYS A 47 8.61 -9.76 4.48
C LYS A 47 9.63 -9.10 5.42
N GLY A 48 9.21 -8.04 6.09
CA GLY A 48 10.04 -7.23 6.99
C GLY A 48 10.56 -5.94 6.36
N ASP A 49 10.47 -5.79 5.03
CA ASP A 49 10.92 -4.58 4.36
C ASP A 49 10.14 -3.35 4.82
N LYS A 50 10.88 -2.24 4.96
CA LYS A 50 10.33 -0.91 5.19
C LYS A 50 10.14 -0.23 3.86
N VAL A 51 8.94 0.26 3.61
CA VAL A 51 8.55 0.86 2.33
C VAL A 51 7.85 2.19 2.53
N ARG A 52 7.86 3.02 1.49
CA ARG A 52 6.99 4.19 1.35
C ARG A 52 5.98 3.89 0.24
N LEU A 53 4.70 3.88 0.59
CA LEU A 53 3.61 3.68 -0.35
C LEU A 53 3.05 5.04 -0.75
N HIS A 54 3.05 5.33 -2.05
CA HIS A 54 2.26 6.43 -2.60
C HIS A 54 0.93 5.85 -3.07
N ILE A 55 -0.16 6.36 -2.51
CA ILE A 55 -1.51 5.97 -2.91
C ILE A 55 -2.07 7.10 -3.75
N ASP A 56 -2.43 6.83 -5.00
CA ASP A 56 -3.01 7.85 -5.87
C ASP A 56 -4.40 8.27 -5.31
N PRO A 57 -4.59 9.54 -4.91
CA PRO A 57 -5.88 10.02 -4.42
C PRO A 57 -7.00 9.85 -5.45
N GLU A 58 -6.69 9.87 -6.76
CA GLU A 58 -7.69 9.71 -7.83
C GLU A 58 -8.34 8.31 -7.83
N TRP A 59 -7.68 7.31 -7.22
CA TRP A 59 -8.20 5.94 -7.09
C TRP A 59 -8.88 5.67 -5.74
N CYS A 60 -8.86 6.64 -4.83
CA CYS A 60 -9.46 6.52 -3.52
C CYS A 60 -10.97 6.79 -3.57
N ARG A 61 -11.73 6.04 -2.76
CA ARG A 61 -13.14 6.31 -2.51
C ARG A 61 -13.35 6.52 -1.02
N ILE A 62 -14.02 7.61 -0.66
CA ILE A 62 -14.41 7.88 0.73
C ILE A 62 -15.79 7.26 0.94
N LEU A 63 -15.89 6.39 1.93
CA LEU A 63 -17.16 5.78 2.32
C LEU A 63 -17.72 6.51 3.54
N ASN A 64 -19.02 6.81 3.53
CA ASN A 64 -19.71 7.32 4.72
C ASN A 64 -20.01 6.14 5.66
N PRO A 65 -19.46 6.11 6.89
CA PRO A 65 -19.68 5.02 7.83
C PRO A 65 -21.15 4.83 8.23
N GLN A 66 -22.01 5.83 8.02
CA GLN A 66 -23.42 5.80 8.41
C GLN A 66 -24.37 5.25 7.34
N GLU A 67 -23.93 5.12 6.09
CA GLU A 67 -24.78 4.65 4.97
C GLU A 67 -24.49 3.19 4.56
N GLY A 68 -23.71 2.47 5.38
CA GLY A 68 -23.32 1.08 5.15
C GLY A 68 -23.95 0.08 6.13
N VAL A 69 -25.28 0.05 6.23
CA VAL A 69 -26.08 -1.09 6.74
C VAL A 69 -27.38 -1.21 5.95
#